data_AF-A0A0F9Q6X0-F1
#
_entry.id   AF-A0A0F9Q6X0-F1
#
_cell.length_a   1.000
_cell.length_b   1.000
_cell.length_c   1.000
_cell.angle_alpha   90.00
_cell.angle_beta   90.00
_cell.angle_gamma   90.00
#
_symmetry.space_group_name_H-M   'P 1'
#
loop_
_entity.id
_entity.type
_entity.pdbx_description
1 polymer ?
#
loop_
_entity_poly.entity_id
_entity_poly.type
_entity_poly.pdbx_seq_one_letter_code
_entity_poly.pdbx_strand_id
1 'polypeptide(L)'
;MTDLGLRTYSESVLGIDRVLDYTYFNNRGVGIAIVARDGGHDDWAAYIGAYSHGEWVSTSHTEEEAVAWACTDGCKLTRTMATRWFPHLPAGKYRV
;
A
#
# COMPACT_ATOMS: atom_id res chain seq x y z
N MET A 1 21.63 -9.93 6.90
CA MET A 1 20.22 -9.74 6.47
C MET A 1 20.16 -8.41 5.77
N THR A 2 20.05 -8.42 4.46
CA THR A 2 19.96 -7.22 3.63
C THR A 2 18.56 -6.66 3.81
N ASP A 3 18.48 -5.52 4.49
CA ASP A 3 17.29 -4.68 4.51
C ASP A 3 16.94 -4.33 3.05
N LEU A 4 15.69 -4.55 2.64
CA LEU A 4 15.23 -4.44 1.25
C LEU A 4 15.15 -2.98 0.76
N GLY A 5 15.58 -2.01 1.58
CA GLY A 5 15.46 -0.58 1.28
C GLY A 5 14.00 -0.11 1.23
N LEU A 6 13.08 -0.92 1.77
CA LEU A 6 11.65 -0.62 1.78
C LEU A 6 11.37 0.40 2.88
N ARG A 7 10.73 1.52 2.51
CA ARG A 7 10.24 2.51 3.47
C ARG A 7 9.30 1.81 4.46
N THR A 8 9.75 1.70 5.70
CA THR A 8 8.97 1.14 6.79
C THR A 8 8.14 2.27 7.39
N TYR A 9 6.85 2.27 7.13
CA TYR A 9 5.93 3.20 7.78
C TYR A 9 5.59 2.66 9.17
N SER A 10 5.70 3.49 10.21
CA SER A 10 5.33 3.10 11.56
C SER A 10 3.82 3.09 11.73
N GLU A 11 3.33 2.15 12.55
CA GLU A 11 1.91 2.02 12.91
C GLU A 11 1.31 3.33 13.43
N SER A 12 2.11 4.14 14.13
CA SER A 12 1.73 5.47 14.62
C SER A 12 1.43 6.51 13.53
N VAL A 13 1.90 6.31 12.30
CA VAL A 13 1.71 7.27 11.19
C VAL A 13 0.50 6.91 10.33
N LEU A 14 0.20 5.62 10.19
CA LEU A 14 -0.84 5.15 9.25
C LEU A 14 -1.99 4.38 9.92
N GLY A 15 -1.89 3.99 11.19
CA GLY A 15 -2.85 3.11 11.84
C GLY A 15 -2.83 1.68 11.27
N ILE A 16 -1.68 1.23 10.76
CA ILE A 16 -1.48 -0.07 10.12
C ILE A 16 -0.20 -0.69 10.69
N ASP A 17 -0.24 -1.97 11.04
CA ASP A 17 0.90 -2.68 11.64
C ASP A 17 2.20 -2.46 10.84
N ARG A 18 2.16 -2.69 9.51
CA ARG A 18 3.31 -2.49 8.60
C ARG A 18 2.94 -2.57 7.12
N VAL A 19 3.57 -1.77 6.26
CA VAL A 19 3.60 -1.98 4.80
C VAL A 19 4.70 -2.99 4.46
N LEU A 20 4.33 -4.07 3.78
CA LEU A 20 5.25 -5.15 3.40
C LEU A 20 5.95 -4.87 2.06
N ASP A 21 5.19 -4.33 1.10
CA ASP A 21 5.68 -3.89 -0.20
C ASP A 21 4.63 -2.97 -0.85
N TYR A 22 5.02 -2.14 -1.80
CA TYR A 22 4.09 -1.32 -2.57
C TYR A 22 4.63 -0.93 -3.95
N THR A 23 3.71 -0.55 -4.82
CA THR A 23 4.02 0.11 -6.09
C THR A 23 3.28 1.44 -6.15
N TYR A 24 3.98 2.51 -6.52
CA TYR A 24 3.41 3.84 -6.69
C TYR A 24 3.44 4.28 -8.16
N PHE A 25 2.40 5.00 -8.57
CA PHE A 25 2.30 5.68 -9.85
C PHE A 25 1.83 7.11 -9.61
N ASN A 26 2.38 8.06 -10.36
CA ASN A 26 1.81 9.40 -10.47
C ASN A 26 1.24 9.59 -11.88
N ASN A 27 -0.05 9.90 -11.98
CA ASN A 27 -0.66 10.29 -13.24
C ASN A 27 -1.30 11.67 -13.11
N ARG A 28 -0.60 12.69 -13.62
CA ARG A 28 -1.07 14.08 -13.65
C ARG A 28 -1.53 14.58 -12.27
N GLY A 29 -0.77 14.27 -11.22
CA GLY A 29 -1.11 14.68 -9.85
C GLY A 29 -2.07 13.75 -9.11
N VAL A 30 -2.55 12.67 -9.75
CA VAL A 30 -3.23 11.58 -9.06
C VAL A 30 -2.19 10.56 -8.63
N GLY A 31 -2.00 10.41 -7.32
CA GLY A 31 -1.14 9.39 -6.74
C GLY A 31 -1.90 8.07 -6.64
N ILE A 32 -1.41 7.02 -7.27
CA ILE A 32 -2.00 5.68 -7.23
C ILE A 32 -1.02 4.76 -6.54
N ALA A 33 -1.47 4.04 -5.51
CA ALA A 33 -0.65 3.07 -4.82
C ALA A 33 -1.34 1.71 -4.79
N ILE A 34 -0.55 0.66 -5.00
CA ILE A 34 -0.92 -0.73 -4.74
C ILE A 34 -0.03 -1.20 -3.60
N VAL A 35 -0.63 -1.56 -2.47
CA VAL A 35 0.09 -1.77 -1.21
C VAL A 35 -0.23 -3.14 -0.65
N ALA A 36 0.79 -3.93 -0.35
CA ALA A 36 0.68 -5.10 0.52
C ALA A 36 0.93 -4.65 1.97
N ARG A 37 -0.02 -4.92 2.86
CA ARG A 37 0.10 -4.64 4.29
C ARG A 37 0.05 -5.90 5.11
N ASP A 38 0.82 -5.90 6.19
CA ASP A 38 0.79 -6.90 7.24
C ASP A 38 -0.59 -6.86 7.92
N GLY A 39 -1.12 -8.03 8.24
CA GLY A 39 -2.37 -8.19 8.98
C GLY A 39 -2.15 -8.68 10.42
N GLY A 40 -0.89 -8.81 10.86
CA GLY A 40 -0.52 -9.45 12.10
C GLY A 40 -0.14 -10.92 11.88
N HIS A 41 -0.32 -11.75 12.92
CA HIS A 41 0.14 -13.15 13.03
C HIS A 41 0.14 -13.97 11.70
N ASP A 42 1.25 -13.89 10.96
CA ASP A 42 1.47 -14.59 9.69
C ASP A 42 0.40 -14.36 8.59
N ASP A 43 -0.25 -13.19 8.57
CA ASP A 43 -1.30 -12.84 7.59
C ASP A 43 -1.00 -11.49 6.88
N TRP A 44 -1.54 -11.27 5.68
CA TRP A 44 -1.38 -10.03 4.91
C TRP A 44 -2.52 -9.80 3.92
N ALA A 45 -2.66 -8.57 3.42
CA ALA A 45 -3.61 -8.26 2.35
C ALA A 45 -3.10 -7.13 1.45
N ALA A 46 -3.54 -7.11 0.20
CA ALA A 46 -3.20 -6.08 -0.77
C ALA A 46 -4.38 -5.14 -1.03
N TYR A 47 -4.08 -3.86 -1.24
CA TYR A 47 -5.05 -2.80 -1.49
C TYR A 47 -4.59 -1.94 -2.65
N ILE A 48 -5.54 -1.38 -3.39
CA ILE A 48 -5.28 -0.35 -4.40
C ILE A 48 -6.05 0.92 -4.03
N GLY A 49 -5.37 2.06 -4.06
CA GLY A 49 -5.98 3.36 -3.83
C GLY A 49 -5.52 4.36 -4.87
N ALA A 50 -6.40 5.30 -5.19
CA ALA A 50 -6.07 6.50 -5.94
C ALA A 50 -6.40 7.70 -5.06
N TYR A 51 -5.40 8.54 -4.82
CA TYR A 51 -5.50 9.74 -4.03
C TYR A 51 -5.39 10.95 -4.95
N SER A 52 -6.46 11.73 -4.99
CA SER A 52 -6.53 13.02 -5.67
C SER A 52 -7.41 13.92 -4.82
N HIS A 53 -6.82 14.86 -4.06
CA HIS A 53 -7.63 15.81 -3.29
C HIS A 53 -7.78 17.13 -4.04
N GLY A 54 -9.01 17.68 -4.03
CA GLY A 54 -9.43 18.81 -4.84
C GLY A 54 -8.81 20.18 -4.52
N GLU A 55 -8.63 20.93 -5.61
CA GLU A 55 -8.44 22.38 -5.83
C GLU A 55 -7.48 23.24 -4.97
N TRP A 56 -7.12 22.93 -3.72
CA TRP A 56 -6.44 23.92 -2.87
C TRP A 56 -5.30 23.44 -1.98
N VAL A 57 -4.80 22.22 -2.15
CA VAL A 57 -3.67 21.71 -1.35
C VAL A 57 -2.53 21.32 -2.27
N SER A 58 -1.47 22.13 -2.24
CA SER A 58 -0.06 21.83 -2.59
C SER A 58 0.19 20.92 -3.80
N THR A 59 0.83 21.48 -4.82
CA THR A 59 1.18 20.96 -6.16
C THR A 59 2.02 19.66 -6.25
N SER A 60 2.14 18.87 -5.19
CA SER A 60 2.89 17.62 -5.19
C SER A 60 2.24 16.64 -4.21
N HIS A 61 1.43 15.70 -4.72
CA HIS A 61 0.95 14.58 -3.93
C HIS A 61 2.13 13.61 -3.76
N THR A 62 2.48 13.35 -2.51
CA THR A 62 3.63 12.51 -2.17
C THR A 62 3.30 11.03 -2.35
N GLU A 63 4.34 10.23 -2.55
CA GLU A 63 4.24 8.77 -2.59
C GLU A 63 3.63 8.25 -1.27
N GLU A 64 4.07 8.84 -0.16
CA GLU A 64 3.67 8.53 1.20
C GLU A 64 2.16 8.73 1.40
N GLU A 65 1.58 9.83 0.91
CA GLU A 65 0.13 10.09 1.02
C GLU A 65 -0.71 9.11 0.22
N ALA A 66 -0.27 8.74 -0.99
CA ALA A 66 -0.98 7.76 -1.81
C ALA A 66 -0.94 6.36 -1.17
N VAL A 67 0.21 5.97 -0.61
CA VAL A 67 0.37 4.70 0.13
C VAL A 67 -0.50 4.70 1.38
N ALA A 68 -0.50 5.79 2.14
CA ALA A 68 -1.35 5.97 3.31
C ALA A 68 -2.83 5.78 2.96
N TRP A 69 -3.30 6.51 1.95
CA TRP A 69 -4.68 6.44 1.46
C TRP A 69 -5.07 5.03 0.99
N ALA A 70 -4.20 4.37 0.21
CA ALA A 70 -4.47 3.00 -0.24
C ALA A 70 -4.62 2.01 0.92
N CYS A 71 -3.99 2.27 2.06
CA CYS A 71 -4.10 1.40 3.22
C CYS A 71 -5.33 1.66 4.09
N THR A 72 -5.79 2.91 4.17
CA THR A 72 -6.95 3.29 4.99
C THR A 72 -8.26 3.18 4.21
N ASP A 73 -8.27 3.67 2.98
CA ASP A 73 -9.46 3.88 2.15
C ASP A 73 -9.39 3.17 0.79
N GLY A 74 -8.30 2.45 0.52
CA GLY A 74 -8.13 1.67 -0.70
C GLY A 74 -9.03 0.44 -0.79
N CYS A 75 -9.24 -0.03 -2.01
CA CYS A 75 -9.98 -1.25 -2.30
C CYS A 75 -9.09 -2.48 -2.10
N LYS A 76 -9.53 -3.42 -1.26
CA LYS A 76 -8.86 -4.71 -1.08
C LYS A 76 -8.84 -5.48 -2.41
N LEU A 77 -7.69 -5.99 -2.80
CA LEU A 77 -7.54 -6.84 -3.97
C LEU A 77 -8.06 -8.26 -3.69
N THR A 78 -8.44 -8.98 -4.75
CA THR A 78 -8.66 -10.44 -4.63
C THR A 78 -7.33 -11.14 -4.38
N ARG A 79 -7.36 -12.33 -3.75
CA ARG A 79 -6.14 -13.14 -3.56
C ARG A 79 -5.37 -13.34 -4.86
N THR A 80 -6.07 -13.66 -5.96
CA THR A 80 -5.45 -13.85 -7.28
C THR A 80 -4.73 -12.60 -7.78
N MET A 81 -5.35 -11.42 -7.65
CA MET A 81 -4.71 -10.15 -8.03
C MET A 81 -3.53 -9.82 -7.13
N ALA A 82 -3.67 -10.04 -5.82
CA ALA A 82 -2.61 -9.81 -4.86
C ALA A 82 -1.39 -10.71 -5.13
N THR A 83 -1.58 -12.01 -5.38
CA THR A 83 -0.49 -12.92 -5.74
C THR A 83 0.14 -12.57 -7.09
N ARG A 84 -0.64 -12.04 -8.04
CA ARG A 84 -0.08 -11.56 -9.31
C ARG A 84 0.81 -10.33 -9.11
N TRP A 85 0.39 -9.41 -8.25
CA TRP A 85 1.10 -8.15 -8.02
C TRP A 85 2.30 -8.32 -7.08
N PHE A 86 2.16 -9.16 -6.07
CA PHE A 86 3.18 -9.46 -5.05
C PHE A 86 3.52 -10.96 -5.06
N PRO A 87 4.14 -11.49 -6.13
CA PRO A 87 4.38 -12.93 -6.27
C PRO A 87 5.40 -13.49 -5.28
N HIS A 88 6.20 -12.61 -4.66
CA HIS A 88 7.19 -12.98 -3.66
C HIS A 88 6.59 -13.11 -2.26
N LEU A 89 5.36 -12.61 -2.03
CA LEU A 89 4.67 -12.76 -0.74
C LEU A 89 3.92 -14.11 -0.71
N PRO A 90 3.98 -14.86 0.42
CA PRO A 90 3.35 -16.19 0.49
C PRO A 90 1.83 -16.12 0.30
N ALA A 91 1.30 -16.81 -0.71
CA ALA A 91 -0.14 -16.85 -0.98
C ALA A 91 -0.96 -17.49 0.16
N GLY A 92 -0.37 -18.43 0.89
CA GLY A 92 -0.98 -19.06 2.07
C GLY A 92 -1.19 -18.12 3.25
N LYS A 93 -0.51 -16.98 3.27
CA LYS A 93 -0.62 -15.93 4.29
C LYS A 93 -1.56 -14.79 3.87
N TYR A 94 -2.39 -14.96 2.83
CA TYR A 94 -3.28 -13.89 2.34
C TYR A 94 -4.66 -13.95 3.00
N ARG A 95 -5.07 -12.86 3.64
CA ARG A 95 -6.35 -12.71 4.35
C ARG A 95 -7.53 -12.77 3.39
N VAL A 96 -8.51 -13.62 3.70
CA VAL A 96 -9.79 -13.69 2.97
C VAL A 96 -10.69 -12.52 3.36
#